data_AF-A0A2G9TSR9-F1
#
_entry.id   AF-A0A2G9TSR9-F1
#
_cell.length_a   1.000
_cell.length_b   1.000
_cell.length_c   1.000
_cell.angle_alpha   90.00
_cell.angle_beta   90.00
_cell.angle_gamma   90.00
#
_symmetry.space_group_name_H-M   'P 1'
#
loop_
_entity.id
_entity.type
_entity.pdbx_description
1 polymer ?
#
loop_
_entity_poly.entity_id
_entity_poly.type
_entity_poly.pdbx_seq_one_letter_code
_entity_poly.pdbx_strand_id
1 'polypeptide(L)'
;VDDAYLMIHSWQRITKELKENPVKGDCAAYRLAQVLSDTGPAIMISALTNMSADAVGAFTSSPEITLLCYGNAACIFVDFIYQITLYSAVMVIVGQFELESERTQTLTQRLECGVDDVAGSLDKSSMASFRDRINDQFGYFLDNYVSLVTNKVFDMFMIVVWVIFLVVSIKGITQMPINLTPKKLFSRDSSLVEV
;
A
#
# COMPACT_ATOMS: atom_id res chain seq x y z
N VAL A 1 -6.12 -3.30 -2.86
CA VAL A 1 -5.63 -1.89 -2.99
C VAL A 1 -4.25 -1.73 -2.41
N ASP A 2 -4.01 -2.18 -1.17
CA ASP A 2 -2.68 -2.14 -0.55
C ASP A 2 -1.62 -2.85 -1.40
N ASP A 3 -1.94 -4.02 -1.94
CA ASP A 3 -1.06 -4.79 -2.84
C ASP A 3 -0.69 -4.02 -4.12
N ALA A 4 -1.67 -3.31 -4.70
CA ALA A 4 -1.47 -2.48 -5.88
C ALA A 4 -0.55 -1.29 -5.58
N TYR A 5 -0.73 -0.63 -4.42
CA TYR A 5 0.14 0.46 -4.01
C TYR A 5 1.58 -0.02 -3.80
N LEU A 6 1.75 -1.17 -3.16
CA LEU A 6 3.04 -1.80 -2.93
C LEU A 6 3.75 -2.15 -4.26
N MET A 7 3.01 -2.63 -5.26
CA MET A 7 3.53 -2.90 -6.61
C MET A 7 3.88 -1.62 -7.40
N ILE A 8 3.09 -0.55 -7.30
CA ILE A 8 3.42 0.73 -7.95
C ILE A 8 4.65 1.35 -7.31
N HIS A 9 4.75 1.31 -5.98
CA HIS A 9 5.89 1.85 -5.27
C HIS A 9 7.19 1.11 -5.62
N SER A 10 7.15 -0.23 -5.69
CA SER A 10 8.31 -1.00 -6.15
C SER A 10 8.64 -0.73 -7.62
N TRP A 11 7.63 -0.56 -8.48
CA TRP A 11 7.82 -0.17 -9.89
C TRP A 11 8.56 1.17 -10.01
N GLN A 12 8.14 2.19 -9.26
CA GLN A 12 8.78 3.50 -9.26
C GLN A 12 10.22 3.44 -8.76
N ARG A 13 10.47 2.66 -7.69
CA ARG A 13 11.81 2.43 -7.15
C ARG A 13 12.73 1.77 -8.18
N ILE A 14 12.30 0.65 -8.77
CA ILE A 14 13.06 -0.10 -9.78
C ILE A 14 13.30 0.75 -11.04
N THR A 15 12.29 1.49 -11.48
CA THR A 15 12.41 2.42 -12.62
C THR A 15 13.45 3.51 -12.36
N LYS A 16 13.50 4.06 -11.15
CA LYS A 16 14.52 5.03 -10.74
C LYS A 16 15.92 4.38 -10.71
N GLU A 17 16.06 3.21 -10.10
CA GLU A 17 17.34 2.49 -10.01
C GLU A 17 17.91 2.15 -11.40
N LEU A 18 17.07 1.68 -12.33
CA LEU A 18 17.48 1.36 -13.70
C LEU A 18 17.79 2.61 -14.55
N LYS A 19 17.23 3.76 -14.18
CA LYS A 19 17.56 5.05 -14.80
C LYS A 19 18.95 5.55 -14.39
N GLU A 20 19.32 5.35 -13.13
CA GLU A 20 20.64 5.68 -12.62
C GLU A 20 21.71 4.67 -13.09
N ASN A 21 21.35 3.39 -13.19
CA ASN A 21 22.24 2.30 -13.60
C ASN A 21 21.63 1.50 -14.76
N PRO A 22 21.79 1.94 -16.03
CA PRO A 22 21.15 1.31 -17.17
C PRO A 22 21.71 -0.08 -17.46
N VAL A 23 20.82 -1.07 -17.61
CA VAL A 23 21.16 -2.46 -17.93
C VAL A 23 20.84 -2.74 -19.40
N LYS A 24 21.69 -3.55 -20.06
CA LYS A 24 21.41 -4.02 -21.43
C LYS A 24 20.21 -4.97 -21.41
N GLY A 25 19.16 -4.62 -22.16
CA GLY A 25 17.92 -5.41 -22.23
C GLY A 25 16.78 -4.91 -21.35
N ASP A 26 16.87 -3.68 -20.83
CA ASP A 26 15.77 -3.04 -20.12
C ASP A 26 14.50 -2.96 -20.97
N CYS A 27 13.41 -3.53 -20.45
CA CYS A 27 12.08 -3.48 -21.02
C CYS A 27 11.03 -3.53 -19.90
N ALA A 28 9.80 -3.10 -20.18
CA ALA A 28 8.75 -3.07 -19.15
C ALA A 28 8.49 -4.45 -18.53
N ALA A 29 8.63 -5.54 -19.31
CA ALA A 29 8.48 -6.90 -18.80
C ALA A 29 9.61 -7.29 -17.83
N TYR A 30 10.85 -6.86 -18.09
CA TYR A 30 11.98 -7.08 -17.18
C TYR A 30 11.77 -6.34 -15.85
N ARG A 31 11.34 -5.08 -15.92
CA ARG A 31 11.01 -4.28 -14.72
C ARG A 31 9.87 -4.90 -13.93
N LEU A 32 8.82 -5.38 -14.60
CA LEU A 32 7.70 -6.08 -13.95
C LEU A 32 8.18 -7.35 -13.25
N ALA A 33 9.04 -8.13 -13.89
CA ALA A 33 9.56 -9.37 -13.30
C ALA A 33 10.31 -9.08 -11.98
N GLN A 34 11.09 -8.00 -11.94
CA GLN A 34 11.77 -7.57 -10.72
C GLN A 34 10.79 -7.06 -9.66
N VAL A 35 9.78 -6.29 -10.06
CA VAL A 35 8.69 -5.87 -9.15
C VAL A 35 8.01 -7.08 -8.53
N LEU A 36 7.61 -8.05 -9.34
CA LEU A 36 6.88 -9.23 -8.88
C LEU A 36 7.77 -10.14 -8.01
N SER A 37 9.08 -10.20 -8.29
CA SER A 37 10.06 -10.90 -7.44
C SER A 37 10.17 -10.27 -6.05
N ASP A 38 10.11 -8.93 -5.96
CA ASP A 38 10.23 -8.20 -4.70
C ASP A 38 8.90 -8.22 -3.90
N THR A 39 7.76 -8.06 -4.58
CA THR A 39 6.46 -7.82 -3.93
C THR A 39 5.57 -9.04 -3.86
N GLY A 40 5.69 -9.98 -4.81
CA GLY A 40 4.85 -11.16 -4.92
C GLY A 40 4.81 -12.02 -3.66
N PRO A 41 5.96 -12.33 -3.01
CA PRO A 41 5.97 -13.10 -1.77
C PRO A 41 5.20 -12.43 -0.63
N ALA A 42 5.33 -11.11 -0.47
CA ALA A 42 4.64 -10.37 0.58
C ALA A 42 3.11 -10.39 0.38
N ILE A 43 2.66 -10.16 -0.86
CA ILE A 43 1.24 -10.22 -1.24
C ILE A 43 0.66 -11.62 -0.98
N MET A 44 1.39 -12.67 -1.38
CA MET A 44 0.96 -14.05 -1.16
C MET A 44 0.83 -14.38 0.33
N ILE A 45 1.78 -13.97 1.16
CA ILE A 45 1.73 -14.19 2.61
C ILE A 45 0.53 -13.47 3.22
N SER A 46 0.28 -12.23 2.83
CA SER A 46 -0.88 -11.44 3.28
C SER A 46 -2.20 -12.15 2.93
N ALA A 47 -2.39 -12.53 1.66
CA ALA A 47 -3.58 -13.21 1.19
C ALA A 47 -3.80 -14.56 1.90
N LEU A 48 -2.74 -15.37 2.06
CA LEU A 48 -2.81 -16.65 2.77
C LEU A 48 -3.18 -16.48 4.24
N THR A 49 -2.63 -15.47 4.90
CA THR A 49 -2.92 -15.21 6.31
C THR A 49 -4.37 -14.79 6.51
N ASN A 50 -4.90 -13.91 5.64
CA ASN A 50 -6.30 -13.49 5.69
C ASN A 50 -7.25 -14.65 5.40
N MET A 51 -6.98 -15.46 4.37
CA MET A 51 -7.77 -16.66 4.08
C MET A 51 -7.73 -17.68 5.24
N SER A 52 -6.59 -17.81 5.92
CA SER A 52 -6.46 -18.70 7.09
C SER A 52 -7.26 -18.18 8.29
N ALA A 53 -7.24 -16.86 8.52
CA ALA A 53 -8.06 -16.22 9.55
C ALA A 53 -9.56 -16.41 9.27
N ASP A 54 -9.99 -16.23 8.02
CA ASP A 54 -11.36 -16.49 7.59
C ASP A 54 -11.74 -17.96 7.72
N ALA A 55 -10.83 -18.89 7.41
CA ALA A 55 -11.07 -20.32 7.58
C ALA A 55 -11.31 -20.67 9.07
N VAL A 56 -10.47 -20.17 9.98
CA VAL A 56 -10.65 -20.36 11.43
C VAL A 56 -11.95 -19.71 11.92
N GLY A 57 -12.28 -18.52 11.39
CA GLY A 57 -13.55 -17.84 11.65
C GLY A 57 -14.76 -18.66 11.19
N ALA A 58 -14.69 -19.26 10.00
CA ALA A 58 -15.73 -20.10 9.44
C ALA A 58 -16.00 -21.36 10.28
N PHE A 59 -14.98 -21.97 10.88
CA PHE A 59 -15.12 -23.15 11.73
C PHE A 59 -15.76 -22.86 13.11
N THR A 60 -15.58 -21.66 13.65
CA THR A 60 -15.97 -21.35 15.04
C THR A 60 -17.31 -20.60 15.14
N SER A 61 -17.78 -20.00 14.05
CA SER A 61 -18.88 -19.02 14.08
C SER A 61 -20.27 -19.60 13.80
N SER A 62 -21.32 -18.76 13.95
CA SER A 62 -22.68 -19.10 13.56
C SER A 62 -22.82 -19.27 12.03
N PRO A 63 -23.85 -19.99 11.54
CA PRO A 63 -24.02 -20.27 10.11
C PRO A 63 -23.99 -19.03 9.19
N GLU A 64 -24.51 -17.89 9.65
CA GLU A 64 -24.52 -16.65 8.88
C GLU A 64 -23.11 -16.05 8.72
N ILE A 65 -22.33 -16.06 9.79
CA ILE A 65 -20.95 -15.54 9.82
C ILE A 65 -20.03 -16.48 9.04
N THR A 66 -20.25 -17.80 9.14
CA THR A 66 -19.52 -18.78 8.35
C THR A 66 -19.70 -18.57 6.85
N LEU A 67 -20.91 -18.26 6.38
CA LEU A 67 -21.16 -17.93 4.98
C LEU A 67 -20.40 -16.67 4.55
N LEU A 68 -20.36 -15.65 5.41
CA LEU A 68 -19.59 -14.43 5.18
C LEU A 68 -18.08 -14.73 5.07
N CYS A 69 -17.52 -15.52 5.98
CA CYS A 69 -16.10 -15.90 5.97
C CYS A 69 -15.72 -16.68 4.71
N TYR A 70 -16.55 -17.63 4.25
CA TYR A 70 -16.30 -18.32 2.98
C TYR A 70 -16.35 -17.38 1.78
N GLY A 71 -17.30 -16.45 1.76
CA GLY A 71 -17.38 -15.41 0.74
C GLY A 71 -16.13 -14.54 0.72
N ASN A 72 -15.68 -14.07 1.88
CA ASN A 72 -14.48 -13.23 2.00
C ASN A 72 -13.21 -13.97 1.57
N ALA A 73 -13.01 -15.22 2.02
CA ALA A 73 -11.89 -16.04 1.60
C ALA A 73 -11.86 -16.26 0.08
N ALA A 74 -13.02 -16.51 -0.53
CA ALA A 74 -13.13 -16.64 -1.99
C ALA A 74 -12.82 -15.31 -2.71
N CYS A 75 -13.31 -14.17 -2.20
CA CYS A 75 -12.99 -12.85 -2.73
C CYS A 75 -11.49 -12.56 -2.67
N ILE A 76 -10.82 -12.83 -1.55
CA ILE A 76 -9.37 -12.64 -1.38
C ILE A 76 -8.59 -13.54 -2.35
N PHE A 77 -9.02 -14.79 -2.52
CA PHE A 77 -8.38 -15.70 -3.48
C PHE A 77 -8.48 -15.19 -4.93
N VAL A 78 -9.65 -14.73 -5.34
CA VAL A 78 -9.86 -14.15 -6.68
C VAL A 78 -9.09 -12.85 -6.84
N ASP A 79 -9.08 -11.99 -5.82
CA ASP A 79 -8.31 -10.75 -5.78
C ASP A 79 -6.82 -11.02 -5.99
N PHE A 80 -6.26 -12.02 -5.29
CA PHE A 80 -4.88 -12.45 -5.47
C PHE A 80 -4.58 -12.89 -6.92
N ILE A 81 -5.46 -13.68 -7.54
CA ILE A 81 -5.29 -14.09 -8.95
C ILE A 81 -5.31 -12.87 -9.88
N TYR A 82 -6.27 -11.95 -9.68
CA TYR A 82 -6.39 -10.74 -10.50
C TYR A 82 -5.21 -9.80 -10.30
N GLN A 83 -4.68 -9.71 -9.09
CA GLN A 83 -3.50 -8.91 -8.75
C GLN A 83 -2.24 -9.44 -9.47
N ILE A 84 -2.03 -10.76 -9.49
CA ILE A 84 -0.84 -11.33 -10.16
C ILE A 84 -0.98 -11.31 -11.69
N THR A 85 -2.19 -11.46 -12.23
CA THR A 85 -2.41 -11.60 -13.68
C THR A 85 -2.81 -10.29 -14.36
N LEU A 86 -4.05 -9.85 -14.13
CA LEU A 86 -4.65 -8.69 -14.81
C LEU A 86 -3.94 -7.40 -14.43
N TYR A 87 -3.70 -7.19 -13.13
CA TYR A 87 -3.06 -5.98 -12.67
C TYR A 87 -1.61 -5.87 -13.16
N SER A 88 -0.84 -6.96 -13.11
CA SER A 88 0.49 -7.03 -13.72
C SER A 88 0.46 -6.71 -15.22
N ALA A 89 -0.51 -7.24 -15.97
CA ALA A 89 -0.64 -6.94 -17.41
C ALA A 89 -0.90 -5.45 -17.67
N VAL A 90 -1.78 -4.83 -16.88
CA VAL A 90 -2.03 -3.38 -16.96
C VAL A 90 -0.76 -2.60 -16.63
N MET A 91 -0.01 -3.00 -15.60
CA MET A 91 1.26 -2.34 -15.26
C MET A 91 2.29 -2.42 -16.38
N VAL A 92 2.40 -3.54 -17.10
CA VAL A 92 3.31 -3.63 -18.26
C VAL A 92 2.90 -2.64 -19.35
N ILE A 93 1.61 -2.58 -19.68
CA ILE A 93 1.10 -1.68 -20.72
C ILE A 93 1.42 -0.23 -20.35
N VAL A 94 1.09 0.18 -19.12
CA VAL A 94 1.39 1.52 -18.61
C VAL A 94 2.91 1.77 -18.60
N GLY A 95 3.70 0.79 -18.18
CA GLY A 95 5.15 0.86 -18.15
C GLY A 95 5.78 1.02 -19.54
N GLN A 96 5.21 0.40 -20.58
CA GLN A 96 5.65 0.61 -21.97
C GLN A 96 5.38 2.05 -22.41
N PHE A 97 4.19 2.59 -22.13
CA PHE A 97 3.88 3.99 -22.43
C PHE A 97 4.79 4.96 -21.67
N GLU A 98 5.11 4.68 -20.41
CA GLU A 98 6.04 5.46 -19.59
C GLU A 98 7.44 5.49 -20.24
N LEU A 99 7.97 4.32 -20.62
CA LEU A 99 9.27 4.19 -21.29
C LEU A 99 9.32 4.89 -22.66
N GLU A 100 8.26 4.79 -23.46
CA GLU A 100 8.17 5.45 -24.77
C GLU A 100 8.08 6.98 -24.64
N SER A 101 7.31 7.47 -23.66
CA SER A 101 7.22 8.89 -23.33
C SER A 101 8.57 9.46 -22.91
N GLU A 102 9.31 8.75 -22.05
CA GLU A 102 10.66 9.15 -21.65
C GLU A 102 11.64 9.17 -22.83
N ARG A 103 11.60 8.17 -23.72
CA ARG A 103 12.45 8.14 -24.92
C ARG A 103 12.17 9.34 -25.83
N THR A 104 10.90 9.66 -26.03
CA THR A 104 10.47 10.78 -26.88
C THR A 104 10.91 12.12 -26.28
N GLN A 105 10.70 12.34 -24.98
CA GLN A 105 11.16 13.56 -24.29
C GLN A 105 12.68 13.74 -24.37
N THR A 106 13.45 12.66 -24.18
CA THR A 106 14.91 12.73 -24.27
C THR A 106 15.38 13.07 -25.67
N LEU A 107 14.69 12.58 -26.70
CA LEU A 107 15.01 12.83 -28.11
C LEU A 107 14.65 14.28 -28.51
N THR A 108 13.46 14.76 -28.11
CA THR A 108 13.04 16.15 -28.34
C THR A 108 13.93 17.14 -27.60
N GLN A 109 14.29 16.87 -26.34
CA GLN A 109 15.21 17.72 -25.58
C GLN A 109 16.60 17.80 -26.24
N ARG A 110 17.10 16.69 -26.80
CA ARG A 110 18.36 16.70 -27.56
C ARG A 110 18.27 17.50 -28.87
N LEU A 111 17.09 17.59 -29.49
CA LEU A 111 16.85 18.40 -30.68
C LEU A 111 16.67 19.89 -30.32
N GLU A 112 15.97 20.20 -29.23
CA GLU A 112 15.71 21.58 -28.76
C GLU A 112 16.93 22.27 -28.12
N CYS A 113 17.81 21.54 -27.43
CA CYS A 113 19.10 22.09 -26.94
C CYS A 113 20.05 22.53 -28.08
N GLY A 114 19.66 22.36 -29.35
CA GLY A 114 20.33 22.99 -30.48
C GLY A 114 19.87 24.42 -30.77
N VAL A 115 18.72 24.89 -30.23
CA VAL A 115 18.07 26.13 -30.70
C VAL A 115 17.47 27.04 -29.60
N ASP A 116 16.95 26.57 -28.45
CA ASP A 116 16.20 27.47 -27.52
C ASP A 116 16.37 27.13 -26.01
N ASP A 117 17.48 27.55 -25.39
CA ASP A 117 17.86 27.17 -24.01
C ASP A 117 17.28 28.04 -22.85
N VAL A 118 16.36 28.99 -23.08
CA VAL A 118 16.06 30.02 -22.04
C VAL A 118 14.69 29.92 -21.37
N ALA A 119 13.64 29.45 -22.04
CA ALA A 119 12.26 29.56 -21.50
C ALA A 119 11.81 28.38 -20.63
N GLY A 120 12.29 27.15 -20.89
CA GLY A 120 11.86 25.93 -20.17
C GLY A 120 12.64 25.61 -18.89
N SER A 121 13.74 26.30 -18.62
CA SER A 121 14.64 26.03 -17.49
C SER A 121 14.11 26.59 -16.15
N LEU A 122 13.35 27.68 -16.18
CA LEU A 122 12.85 28.39 -15.00
C LEU A 122 11.78 27.61 -14.21
N ASP A 123 10.82 27.00 -14.90
CA ASP A 123 9.70 26.28 -14.25
C ASP A 123 10.14 24.91 -13.67
N LYS A 124 10.98 24.17 -14.42
CA LYS A 124 11.63 22.94 -13.94
C LYS A 124 12.56 23.20 -12.75
N SER A 125 13.32 24.30 -12.76
CA SER A 125 14.20 24.67 -11.64
C SER A 125 13.42 25.03 -10.38
N SER A 126 12.29 25.74 -10.51
CA SER A 126 11.41 26.09 -9.39
C SER A 126 10.77 24.84 -8.75
N MET A 127 10.24 23.92 -9.56
CA MET A 127 9.67 22.66 -9.07
C MET A 127 10.71 21.72 -8.46
N ALA A 128 11.90 21.62 -9.07
CA ALA A 128 13.00 20.82 -8.53
C ALA A 128 13.47 21.38 -7.18
N SER A 129 13.64 22.70 -7.07
CA SER A 129 14.05 23.33 -5.80
C SER A 129 13.01 23.18 -4.69
N PHE A 130 11.72 23.20 -5.03
CA PHE A 130 10.65 22.92 -4.07
C PHE A 130 10.63 21.45 -3.61
N ARG A 131 10.79 20.50 -4.55
CA ARG A 131 10.86 19.07 -4.26
C ARG A 131 12.08 18.72 -3.41
N ASP A 132 13.24 19.31 -3.68
CA ASP A 132 14.45 19.09 -2.91
C ASP A 132 14.30 19.62 -1.48
N ARG A 133 13.71 20.82 -1.31
CA ARG A 133 13.39 21.35 0.03
C ARG A 133 12.43 20.45 0.81
N ILE A 134 11.40 19.91 0.14
CA ILE A 134 10.47 18.98 0.78
C ILE A 134 11.21 17.70 1.19
N ASN A 135 12.03 17.13 0.32
CA ASN A 135 12.78 15.92 0.62
C ASN A 135 13.75 16.12 1.78
N ASP A 136 14.49 17.23 1.81
CA ASP A 136 15.41 17.55 2.91
C ASP A 136 14.67 17.75 4.24
N GLN A 137 13.53 18.45 4.21
CA GLN A 137 12.70 18.63 5.40
C GLN A 137 12.09 17.31 5.88
N PHE A 138 11.68 16.44 4.94
CA PHE A 138 11.14 15.12 5.25
C PHE A 138 12.22 14.18 5.79
N GLY A 139 13.43 14.24 5.21
CA GLY A 139 14.60 13.52 5.68
C GLY A 139 14.97 13.92 7.11
N TYR A 140 15.08 15.22 7.38
CA TYR A 140 15.32 15.72 8.74
C TYR A 140 14.24 15.28 9.74
N PHE A 141 12.96 15.34 9.33
CA PHE A 141 11.85 14.88 10.15
C PHE A 141 11.92 13.38 10.43
N LEU A 142 12.18 12.56 9.39
CA LEU A 142 12.33 11.11 9.52
C LEU A 142 13.52 10.76 10.39
N ASP A 143 14.68 11.40 10.22
CA ASP A 143 15.87 11.17 11.02
C ASP A 143 15.61 11.52 12.50
N ASN A 144 14.91 12.62 12.77
CA ASN A 144 14.53 12.99 14.12
C ASN A 144 13.50 12.01 14.72
N TYR A 145 12.52 11.57 13.92
CA TYR A 145 11.56 10.54 14.32
C TYR A 145 12.27 9.21 14.63
N VAL A 146 13.19 8.76 13.77
CA VAL A 146 13.98 7.54 13.96
C VAL A 146 14.86 7.66 15.20
N SER A 147 15.51 8.81 15.42
CA SER A 147 16.31 9.06 16.62
C SER A 147 15.47 9.00 17.90
N LEU A 148 14.26 9.57 17.85
CA LEU A 148 13.31 9.56 18.96
C LEU A 148 12.78 8.15 19.25
N VAL A 149 12.37 7.40 18.21
CA VAL A 149 11.84 6.03 18.35
C VAL A 149 12.92 5.04 18.77
N THR A 150 14.16 5.21 18.30
CA THR A 150 15.30 4.34 18.65
C THR A 150 15.86 4.63 20.04
N ASN A 151 15.45 5.73 20.68
CA ASN A 151 15.87 6.04 22.04
C ASN A 151 15.30 5.01 23.02
N LYS A 152 16.17 4.27 23.71
CA LYS A 152 15.81 3.21 24.67
C LYS A 152 14.82 3.67 25.74
N VAL A 153 14.88 4.93 26.18
CA VAL A 153 13.95 5.45 27.20
C VAL A 153 12.56 5.63 26.61
N PHE A 154 12.47 6.15 25.38
CA PHE A 154 11.21 6.35 24.68
C PHE A 154 10.57 5.01 24.28
N ASP A 155 11.38 4.07 23.79
CA ASP A 155 10.93 2.71 23.48
C ASP A 155 10.37 2.01 24.73
N MET A 156 11.10 2.05 25.86
CA MET A 156 10.61 1.52 27.13
C MET A 156 9.31 2.20 27.60
N PHE A 157 9.20 3.52 27.43
CA PHE A 157 7.97 4.24 27.72
C PHE A 157 6.80 3.77 26.84
N MET A 158 7.02 3.61 25.53
CA MET A 158 5.99 3.11 24.60
C MET A 158 5.54 1.69 24.95
N ILE A 159 6.46 0.81 25.35
CA ILE A 159 6.11 -0.54 25.84
C ILE A 159 5.21 -0.45 27.08
N VAL A 160 5.53 0.44 28.04
CA VAL A 160 4.69 0.64 29.24
C VAL A 160 3.30 1.14 28.87
N VAL A 161 3.20 2.12 27.96
CA VAL A 161 1.91 2.63 27.47
C VAL A 161 1.10 1.53 26.78
N TRP A 162 1.76 0.70 25.96
CA TRP A 162 1.12 -0.43 25.29
C TRP A 162 0.61 -1.49 26.27
N VAL A 163 1.37 -1.80 27.32
CA VAL A 163 0.93 -2.72 28.39
C VAL A 163 -0.28 -2.15 29.14
N ILE A 164 -0.28 -0.85 29.47
CA ILE A 164 -1.43 -0.20 30.10
C ILE A 164 -2.66 -0.29 29.18
N PHE A 165 -2.49 0.00 27.89
CA PHE A 165 -3.55 -0.11 26.89
C PHE A 165 -4.13 -1.54 26.82
N LEU A 166 -3.28 -2.57 26.84
CA LEU A 166 -3.73 -3.96 26.87
C LEU A 166 -4.53 -4.29 28.13
N VAL A 167 -4.05 -3.87 29.31
CA VAL A 167 -4.77 -4.09 30.58
C VAL A 167 -6.15 -3.43 30.57
N VAL A 168 -6.24 -2.19 30.06
CA VAL A 168 -7.52 -1.48 29.92
C VAL A 168 -8.42 -2.21 28.92
N SER A 169 -7.89 -2.65 27.78
CA SER A 169 -8.64 -3.38 26.76
C SER A 169 -9.20 -4.70 27.29
N ILE A 170 -8.41 -5.48 28.02
CA ILE A 170 -8.85 -6.73 28.66
C ILE A 170 -9.96 -6.47 29.66
N LYS A 171 -9.80 -5.46 30.53
CA LYS A 171 -10.86 -5.06 31.46
C LYS A 171 -12.13 -4.66 30.72
N GLY A 172 -12.02 -3.91 29.62
CA GLY A 172 -13.16 -3.52 28.78
C GLY A 172 -13.90 -4.71 28.19
N ILE A 173 -13.16 -5.69 27.64
CA ILE A 173 -13.75 -6.93 27.08
C ILE A 173 -14.51 -7.71 28.16
N THR A 174 -13.96 -7.82 29.38
CA THR A 174 -14.63 -8.56 30.47
C THR A 174 -15.93 -7.90 30.98
N GLN A 175 -16.09 -6.60 30.77
CA GLN A 175 -17.28 -5.84 31.19
C GLN A 175 -18.32 -5.70 30.08
N MET A 176 -18.03 -6.16 28.86
CA MET A 176 -18.92 -5.99 27.71
C MET A 176 -20.14 -6.91 27.83
N PRO A 177 -21.37 -6.38 28.00
CA PRO A 177 -22.56 -7.21 28.09
C PRO A 177 -22.88 -7.82 26.72
N ILE A 178 -23.11 -9.13 26.70
CA ILE A 178 -23.44 -9.90 25.49
C ILE A 178 -24.95 -9.75 25.21
N ASN A 179 -25.39 -8.54 24.84
CA ASN A 179 -26.79 -8.26 24.53
C ASN A 179 -26.93 -7.81 23.08
N LEU A 180 -27.29 -8.75 22.20
CA LEU A 180 -27.79 -8.43 20.86
C LEU A 180 -29.25 -7.99 20.98
N THR A 181 -29.50 -6.71 21.28
CA THR A 181 -30.87 -6.19 21.31
C THR A 181 -31.42 -6.11 19.87
N PRO A 182 -32.53 -6.81 19.54
CA PRO A 182 -33.12 -6.81 18.18
C PRO A 182 -33.52 -5.40 17.70
N LYS A 183 -33.78 -4.48 18.64
CA LYS A 183 -34.07 -3.06 18.36
C LYS A 183 -32.92 -2.32 17.65
N LYS A 184 -31.71 -2.88 17.64
CA LYS A 184 -30.55 -2.34 16.90
C LYS A 184 -30.43 -2.87 15.47
N LEU A 185 -31.17 -3.92 15.13
CA LEU A 185 -31.25 -4.50 13.79
C LEU A 185 -32.29 -3.80 12.90
N PHE A 186 -33.31 -3.20 13.52
CA PHE A 186 -34.31 -2.42 12.81
C PHE A 186 -33.87 -0.96 12.67
N SER A 187 -34.22 -0.34 11.54
CA SER A 187 -34.14 1.12 11.41
C SER A 187 -34.94 1.77 12.53
N ARG A 188 -34.46 2.92 13.03
CA ARG A 188 -35.07 3.63 14.18
C ARG A 188 -36.56 3.98 13.96
N ASP A 189 -36.99 4.05 12.71
CA ASP A 189 -38.36 4.39 12.31
C ASP A 189 -39.24 3.17 11.98
N SER A 190 -38.75 1.95 12.23
CA SER A 190 -39.53 0.73 11.96
C SER A 190 -40.55 0.47 13.07
N SER A 191 -41.80 0.19 12.69
CA SER A 191 -42.88 -0.20 13.61
C SER A 191 -42.58 -1.48 14.41
N LEU A 192 -41.54 -2.23 14.04
CA LEU A 192 -41.05 -3.42 14.74
C LEU A 192 -40.18 -3.08 15.97
N VAL A 193 -39.89 -1.80 16.23
CA VAL A 193 -39.10 -1.34 17.40
C VAL A 193 -39.98 -1.11 18.65
N GLU A 194 -41.26 -0.82 18.44
CA GLU A 194 -42.25 -0.51 19.50
C GLU A 194 -42.97 -1.74 20.08
N VAL A 195 -42.82 -2.91 19.44
CA VAL A 195 -43.39 -4.18 19.92
C VAL A 195 -42.42 -4.91 20.85
#